data_AF-H1SJ21-F1
#
_entry.id   AF-H1SJ21-F1
#
_cell.length_a   1.000
_cell.length_b   1.000
_cell.length_c   1.000
_cell.angle_alpha   90.00
_cell.angle_beta   90.00
_cell.angle_gamma   90.00
#
_symmetry.space_group_name_H-M   'P 1'
#
loop_
_entity.id
_entity.type
_entity.pdbx_description
1 polymer ?
#
loop_
_entity_poly.entity_id
_entity_poly.type
_entity_poly.pdbx_seq_one_letter_code
_entity_poly.pdbx_strand_id
1 'polypeptide(L)'
;CRRLPKPSARSKSGHIGVLGVRSLVESPELGEYIATASRGRGRASSFNASALVELVESGVFLSDPARAGAEVDAFLGAILAAQPEIDVFTLSSTHLPWLGDYFQRLFPGKTFVDPVRASVEALAPMTTSGTGRVVCAVTESPGNTVSAFRVMLAAMRIELEVVVRM
;
A
#
# COMPACT_ATOMS: atom_id res chain seq x y z
N CYS A 1 20.14 -17.12 -6.96
CA CYS A 1 18.73 -16.67 -7.04
C CYS A 1 18.15 -16.56 -5.61
N ARG A 2 18.45 -15.47 -4.88
CA ARG A 2 17.86 -15.25 -3.54
C ARG A 2 16.49 -14.59 -3.75
N ARG A 3 15.43 -15.39 -3.70
CA ARG A 3 14.07 -14.84 -3.61
C ARG A 3 13.96 -14.08 -2.29
N LEU A 4 13.54 -12.82 -2.33
CA LEU A 4 13.18 -12.08 -1.13
C LEU A 4 12.08 -12.85 -0.37
N PRO A 5 12.13 -12.90 0.97
CA PRO A 5 11.13 -13.64 1.74
C PRO A 5 9.75 -13.04 1.53
N LYS A 6 8.80 -13.88 1.09
CA LYS A 6 7.37 -13.55 0.99
C LYS A 6 6.86 -13.02 2.35
N PRO A 7 5.78 -12.23 2.41
CA PRO A 7 5.26 -11.70 3.67
C PRO A 7 5.08 -12.76 4.78
N SER A 8 4.69 -13.98 4.42
CA SER A 8 4.59 -15.12 5.34
C SER A 8 5.91 -15.55 5.99
N ALA A 9 7.05 -15.34 5.35
CA ALA A 9 8.37 -15.60 5.92
C ALA A 9 8.86 -14.48 6.87
N ARG A 10 8.16 -13.35 6.93
CA ARG A 10 8.40 -12.27 7.91
C ARG A 10 7.49 -12.39 9.14
N SER A 11 6.46 -13.22 9.07
CA SER A 11 5.53 -13.46 10.17
C SER A 11 6.09 -14.50 11.13
N LYS A 12 6.07 -14.18 12.42
CA LYS A 12 6.43 -15.10 13.50
C LYS A 12 5.23 -15.93 13.93
N SER A 13 4.02 -15.37 13.88
CA SER A 13 2.78 -16.07 14.21
C SER A 13 2.24 -16.94 13.07
N GLY A 14 2.75 -16.74 11.84
CA GLY A 14 2.19 -17.31 10.62
C GLY A 14 0.86 -16.67 10.19
N HIS A 15 0.42 -15.59 10.83
CA HIS A 15 -0.83 -14.89 10.53
C HIS A 15 -0.55 -13.54 9.87
N ILE A 16 -1.08 -13.37 8.65
CA ILE A 16 -0.86 -12.17 7.84
C ILE A 16 -2.18 -11.49 7.46
N GLY A 17 -2.18 -10.16 7.49
CA GLY A 17 -3.27 -9.33 6.98
C GLY A 17 -2.97 -8.80 5.58
N VAL A 18 -3.96 -8.85 4.68
CA VAL A 18 -3.86 -8.29 3.32
C VAL A 18 -4.76 -7.07 3.24
N LEU A 19 -4.16 -5.88 3.21
CA LEU A 19 -4.89 -4.61 3.14
C LEU A 19 -5.03 -4.21 1.68
N GLY A 20 -6.26 -4.13 1.16
CA GLY A 20 -6.51 -3.80 -0.23
C GLY A 20 -7.85 -3.08 -0.42
N VAL A 21 -8.09 -2.50 -1.59
CA VAL A 21 -9.40 -1.92 -1.92
C VAL A 21 -10.48 -2.99 -1.99
N ARG A 22 -11.74 -2.60 -1.79
CA ARG A 22 -12.90 -3.49 -1.83
C ARG A 22 -12.89 -4.47 -3.01
N SER A 23 -12.77 -3.96 -4.23
CA SER A 23 -12.80 -4.76 -5.46
C SER A 23 -11.72 -5.84 -5.52
N LEU A 24 -10.57 -5.58 -4.89
CA LEU A 24 -9.48 -6.53 -4.79
C LEU A 24 -9.76 -7.58 -3.70
N VAL A 25 -10.17 -7.16 -2.50
CA VAL A 25 -10.34 -8.09 -1.37
C VAL A 25 -11.58 -8.97 -1.48
N GLU A 26 -12.57 -8.54 -2.26
CA GLU A 26 -13.79 -9.30 -2.58
C GLU A 26 -13.65 -10.13 -3.87
N SER A 27 -12.51 -10.03 -4.58
CA SER A 27 -12.28 -10.81 -5.80
C SER A 27 -12.07 -12.30 -5.48
N PRO A 28 -12.76 -13.21 -6.21
CA PRO A 28 -12.54 -14.65 -6.09
C PRO A 28 -11.09 -15.05 -6.35
N GLU A 29 -10.44 -14.40 -7.33
CA GLU A 29 -9.07 -14.66 -7.73
C GLU A 29 -8.08 -14.36 -6.60
N LEU A 30 -8.27 -13.25 -5.86
CA LEU A 30 -7.45 -12.98 -4.69
C LEU A 30 -7.73 -14.01 -3.58
N GLY A 31 -8.99 -14.39 -3.38
CA GLY A 31 -9.35 -15.45 -2.43
C GLY A 31 -8.62 -16.77 -2.72
N GLU A 32 -8.65 -17.23 -3.97
CA GLU A 32 -7.95 -18.44 -4.41
C GLU A 32 -6.43 -18.31 -4.30
N TYR A 33 -5.88 -17.16 -4.68
CA TYR A 33 -4.45 -16.88 -4.55
C TYR A 33 -4.01 -16.97 -3.09
N ILE A 34 -4.74 -16.30 -2.18
CA ILE A 34 -4.45 -16.31 -0.74
C ILE A 34 -4.53 -17.74 -0.20
N ALA A 35 -5.62 -18.46 -0.48
CA ALA A 35 -5.82 -19.83 -0.01
C ALA A 35 -4.70 -20.78 -0.49
N THR A 36 -4.25 -20.62 -1.74
CA THR A 36 -3.15 -21.40 -2.31
C THR A 36 -1.81 -21.01 -1.69
N ALA A 37 -1.56 -19.71 -1.52
CA ALA A 37 -0.30 -19.19 -0.99
C ALA A 37 -0.09 -19.49 0.50
N SER A 38 -1.18 -19.57 1.28
CA SER A 38 -1.13 -19.83 2.73
C SER A 38 -1.22 -21.32 3.08
N ARG A 39 -1.54 -22.21 2.13
CA ARG A 39 -1.74 -23.65 2.37
C ARG A 39 -0.52 -24.28 3.04
N GLY A 40 -0.69 -24.78 4.26
CA GLY A 40 0.37 -25.39 5.07
C GLY A 40 1.47 -24.43 5.55
N ARG A 41 1.26 -23.11 5.43
CA ARG A 41 2.25 -22.07 5.75
C ARG A 41 1.75 -21.01 6.73
N GLY A 42 0.47 -21.07 7.13
CA GLY A 42 -0.16 -20.13 8.05
C GLY A 42 -1.56 -19.73 7.61
N ARG A 43 -2.04 -18.60 8.15
CA ARG A 43 -3.35 -18.02 7.81
C ARG A 43 -3.14 -16.62 7.23
N ALA A 44 -3.93 -16.32 6.20
CA ALA A 44 -3.96 -15.01 5.59
C ALA A 44 -5.42 -14.54 5.55
N SER A 45 -5.65 -13.27 5.85
CA SER A 45 -7.00 -12.67 5.85
C SER A 45 -6.95 -11.32 5.16
N SER A 46 -7.90 -11.06 4.27
CA SER A 46 -8.01 -9.81 3.53
C SER A 46 -8.93 -8.82 4.24
N PHE A 47 -8.60 -7.54 4.14
CA PHE A 47 -9.32 -6.45 4.78
C PHE A 47 -9.51 -5.30 3.81
N ASN A 48 -10.74 -4.83 3.68
CA ASN A 48 -11.09 -3.71 2.84
C ASN A 48 -10.56 -2.41 3.44
N ALA A 49 -9.45 -1.91 2.90
CA ALA A 49 -8.78 -0.68 3.27
C ALA A 49 -9.15 0.52 2.38
N SER A 50 -10.28 0.47 1.66
CA SER A 50 -10.73 1.58 0.80
C SER A 50 -10.81 2.92 1.53
N ALA A 51 -11.25 2.96 2.80
CA ALA A 51 -11.28 4.20 3.59
C ALA A 51 -9.88 4.81 3.77
N LEU A 52 -8.84 3.98 3.94
CA LEU A 52 -7.46 4.47 4.03
C LEU A 52 -6.94 4.96 2.68
N VAL A 53 -7.43 4.41 1.56
CA VAL A 53 -7.10 4.90 0.22
C VAL A 53 -7.70 6.29 0.00
N GLU A 54 -8.94 6.53 0.44
CA GLU A 54 -9.59 7.85 0.36
C GLU A 54 -8.82 8.94 1.12
N LEU A 55 -8.18 8.61 2.26
CA LEU A 55 -7.31 9.55 2.98
C LEU A 55 -6.13 10.04 2.13
N VAL A 56 -5.60 9.17 1.26
CA VAL A 56 -4.49 9.48 0.37
C VAL A 56 -5.00 10.26 -0.84
N GLU A 57 -6.07 9.81 -1.47
CA GLU A 57 -6.65 10.47 -2.66
C GLU A 57 -7.15 11.90 -2.35
N SER A 58 -7.74 12.09 -1.17
CA SER A 58 -8.19 13.41 -0.70
C SER A 58 -7.07 14.31 -0.18
N GLY A 59 -5.88 13.76 0.07
CA GLY A 59 -4.75 14.50 0.66
C GLY A 59 -4.88 14.77 2.15
N VAL A 60 -5.90 14.24 2.83
CA VAL A 60 -6.11 14.40 4.28
C VAL A 60 -4.89 13.91 5.07
N PHE A 61 -4.20 12.88 4.60
CA PHE A 61 -2.98 12.39 5.24
C PHE A 61 -1.83 13.42 5.33
N LEU A 62 -1.87 14.47 4.49
CA LEU A 62 -0.93 15.59 4.52
C LEU A 62 -1.51 16.81 5.23
N SER A 63 -2.77 17.15 4.94
CA SER A 63 -3.39 18.39 5.40
C SER A 63 -3.96 18.32 6.82
N ASP A 64 -4.34 17.12 7.28
CA ASP A 64 -4.83 16.87 8.64
C ASP A 64 -4.25 15.55 9.20
N PRO A 65 -2.97 15.58 9.64
CA PRO A 65 -2.31 14.40 10.18
C PRO A 65 -2.97 13.82 11.44
N ALA A 66 -3.66 14.65 12.22
CA ALA A 66 -4.35 14.19 13.42
C ALA A 66 -5.54 13.30 13.04
N ARG A 67 -6.37 13.76 12.11
CA ARG A 67 -7.48 12.97 11.58
C ARG A 67 -7.01 11.70 10.89
N ALA A 68 -6.01 11.80 10.01
CA ALA A 68 -5.47 10.63 9.32
C ALA A 68 -4.93 9.58 10.30
N GLY A 69 -4.23 10.02 11.36
CA GLY A 69 -3.76 9.13 12.42
C GLY A 69 -4.90 8.42 13.16
N ALA A 70 -5.97 9.15 13.50
CA ALA A 70 -7.13 8.57 14.19
C ALA A 70 -7.87 7.54 13.32
N GLU A 71 -8.02 7.81 12.02
CA GLU A 71 -8.67 6.86 11.10
C GLU A 71 -7.82 5.60 10.87
N VAL A 72 -6.49 5.74 10.75
CA VAL A 72 -5.56 4.60 10.68
C VAL A 72 -5.60 3.77 11.96
N ASP A 73 -5.58 4.41 13.13
CA ASP A 73 -5.64 3.75 14.43
C ASP A 73 -6.95 2.98 14.61
N ALA A 74 -8.09 3.62 14.34
CA ALA A 74 -9.39 2.97 14.42
C ALA A 74 -9.50 1.76 13.47
N PHE A 75 -9.02 1.90 12.23
CA PHE A 75 -9.06 0.83 11.24
C PHE A 75 -8.24 -0.40 11.65
N LEU A 76 -6.95 -0.21 11.97
CA LEU A 76 -6.10 -1.34 12.36
C LEU A 76 -6.41 -1.86 13.78
N GLY A 77 -6.83 -0.99 14.69
CA GLY A 77 -7.29 -1.35 16.02
C GLY A 77 -8.48 -2.32 15.97
N ALA A 78 -9.47 -2.06 15.10
CA ALA A 78 -10.60 -2.96 14.90
C ALA A 78 -10.16 -4.34 14.36
N ILE A 79 -9.23 -4.36 13.41
CA ILE A 79 -8.68 -5.62 12.86
C ILE A 79 -7.95 -6.41 13.95
N LEU A 80 -7.08 -5.75 14.71
CA LEU A 80 -6.26 -6.40 15.75
C LEU A 80 -7.09 -6.79 16.99
N ALA A 81 -8.21 -6.12 17.26
CA ALA A 81 -9.15 -6.56 18.28
C ALA A 81 -9.81 -7.89 17.91
N ALA A 82 -10.10 -8.10 16.61
CA ALA A 82 -10.70 -9.33 16.11
C ALA A 82 -9.68 -10.45 15.83
N GLN A 83 -8.47 -10.09 15.40
CA GLN A 83 -7.38 -11.00 15.00
C GLN A 83 -6.03 -10.52 15.58
N PRO A 84 -5.84 -10.60 16.91
CA PRO A 84 -4.66 -10.07 17.60
C PRO A 84 -3.35 -10.76 17.18
N GLU A 85 -3.44 -11.99 16.65
CA GLU A 85 -2.32 -12.80 16.22
C GLU A 85 -1.64 -12.31 14.93
N ILE A 86 -2.30 -11.45 14.14
CA ILE A 86 -1.70 -10.90 12.92
C ILE A 86 -0.50 -10.02 13.31
N ASP A 87 0.68 -10.34 12.81
CA ASP A 87 1.92 -9.62 13.08
C ASP A 87 2.55 -8.99 11.83
N VAL A 88 2.05 -9.35 10.63
CA VAL A 88 2.47 -8.80 9.35
C VAL A 88 1.26 -8.36 8.53
N PHE A 89 1.33 -7.17 7.96
CA PHE A 89 0.37 -6.65 6.98
C PHE A 89 1.05 -6.43 5.62
N THR A 90 0.40 -6.82 4.54
CA THR A 90 0.80 -6.44 3.18
C THR A 90 -0.07 -5.27 2.69
N LEU A 91 0.60 -4.25 2.15
CA LEU A 91 0.00 -3.03 1.61
C LEU A 91 -0.39 -3.24 0.14
N SER A 92 -1.45 -4.01 -0.09
CA SER A 92 -1.91 -4.44 -1.42
C SER A 92 -2.75 -3.38 -2.16
N SER A 93 -2.33 -2.12 -2.06
CA SER A 93 -2.81 -0.98 -2.85
C SER A 93 -1.67 0.03 -2.97
N THR A 94 -1.49 0.63 -4.14
CA THR A 94 -0.41 1.61 -4.41
C THR A 94 -0.51 2.87 -3.55
N HIS A 95 -1.68 3.14 -2.95
CA HIS A 95 -1.88 4.28 -2.08
C HIS A 95 -1.40 4.03 -0.64
N LEU A 96 -1.52 2.80 -0.13
CA LEU A 96 -1.26 2.50 1.28
C LEU A 96 0.18 2.78 1.75
N PRO A 97 1.23 2.60 0.93
CA PRO A 97 2.60 2.99 1.33
C PRO A 97 2.74 4.46 1.74
N TRP A 98 1.89 5.38 1.25
CA TRP A 98 1.90 6.78 1.65
C TRP A 98 1.49 7.00 3.12
N LEU A 99 0.81 6.02 3.73
CA LEU A 99 0.47 6.00 5.15
C LEU A 99 1.51 5.28 6.02
N GLY A 100 2.66 4.89 5.44
CA GLY A 100 3.69 4.08 6.11
C GLY A 100 4.12 4.60 7.48
N ASP A 101 4.35 5.91 7.61
CA ASP A 101 4.76 6.54 8.87
C ASP A 101 3.68 6.43 9.96
N TYR A 102 2.40 6.50 9.59
CA TYR A 102 1.29 6.31 10.52
C TYR A 102 1.27 4.87 11.03
N PHE A 103 1.38 3.89 10.14
CA PHE A 103 1.42 2.48 10.50
C PHE A 103 2.59 2.17 11.44
N GLN A 104 3.79 2.65 11.11
CA GLN A 104 4.98 2.37 11.91
C GLN A 104 4.94 3.05 13.29
N ARG A 105 4.42 4.28 13.36
CA ARG A 105 4.33 5.03 14.63
C ARG A 105 3.26 4.47 15.56
N LEU A 106 2.08 4.14 15.02
CA LEU A 106 0.94 3.67 15.81
C LEU A 106 1.07 2.18 16.18
N PHE A 107 1.68 1.38 15.30
CA PHE A 107 1.79 -0.07 15.48
C PHE A 107 3.24 -0.57 15.34
N PRO A 108 4.18 -0.09 16.17
CA PRO A 108 5.62 -0.40 16.04
C PRO A 108 5.97 -1.88 16.21
N GLY A 109 5.08 -2.66 16.84
CA GLY A 109 5.22 -4.11 16.99
C GLY A 109 4.74 -4.93 15.78
N LYS A 110 4.19 -4.29 14.75
CA LYS A 110 3.68 -4.93 13.54
C LYS A 110 4.59 -4.63 12.35
N THR A 111 4.68 -5.56 11.41
CA THR A 111 5.47 -5.38 10.19
C THR A 111 4.55 -5.03 9.03
N PHE A 112 4.87 -3.97 8.29
CA PHE A 112 4.15 -3.59 7.08
C PHE A 112 5.03 -3.82 5.85
N VAL A 113 4.50 -4.54 4.87
CA VAL A 113 5.23 -4.94 3.66
C VAL A 113 4.60 -4.27 2.45
N ASP A 114 5.38 -3.43 1.77
CA ASP A 114 5.04 -2.92 0.45
C ASP A 114 5.43 -3.95 -0.63
N PRO A 115 4.46 -4.54 -1.36
CA PRO A 115 4.75 -5.51 -2.42
C PRO A 115 5.52 -4.90 -3.61
N VAL A 116 5.42 -3.59 -3.83
CA VAL A 116 6.15 -2.91 -4.92
C VAL A 116 7.64 -2.89 -4.64
N ARG A 117 8.06 -2.63 -3.39
CA ARG A 117 9.49 -2.62 -3.02
C ARG A 117 10.21 -3.90 -3.37
N ALA A 118 9.61 -5.06 -3.08
CA ALA A 118 10.21 -6.35 -3.41
C ALA A 118 10.40 -6.53 -4.92
N SER A 119 9.48 -5.99 -5.73
CA SER A 119 9.58 -6.02 -7.20
C SER A 119 10.72 -5.11 -7.68
N VAL A 120 10.84 -3.89 -7.14
CA VAL A 120 11.93 -2.96 -7.48
C VAL A 120 13.30 -3.55 -7.12
N GLU A 121 13.43 -4.13 -5.92
CA GLU A 121 14.67 -4.77 -5.47
C GLU A 121 15.06 -5.97 -6.35
N ALA A 122 14.08 -6.75 -6.83
CA ALA A 122 14.33 -7.87 -7.73
C ALA A 122 14.82 -7.42 -9.13
N LEU A 123 14.42 -6.22 -9.57
CA LEU A 123 14.85 -5.64 -10.84
C LEU A 123 16.24 -5.01 -10.75
N ALA A 124 16.70 -4.59 -9.57
CA ALA A 124 17.95 -3.85 -9.40
C ALA A 124 19.18 -4.49 -10.09
N PRO A 125 19.42 -5.82 -10.02
CA PRO A 125 20.57 -6.45 -10.69
C PRO A 125 20.49 -6.43 -12.22
N MET A 126 19.31 -6.16 -12.78
CA MET A 126 19.04 -6.10 -14.22
C MET A 126 19.13 -4.67 -14.77
N THR A 127 19.42 -3.69 -13.93
CA THR A 127 19.52 -2.28 -14.31
C THR A 127 20.97 -1.84 -14.45
N THR A 128 21.20 -0.86 -15.33
CA THR A 128 22.46 -0.13 -15.43
C THR A 128 22.21 1.34 -15.12
N SER A 129 23.24 2.06 -14.70
CA SER A 129 23.16 3.52 -14.60
C SER A 129 23.09 4.13 -15.99
N GLY A 130 22.26 5.16 -16.15
CA GLY A 130 22.11 5.87 -17.41
C GLY A 130 21.48 7.24 -17.17
N THR A 131 21.48 8.06 -18.22
CA THR A 131 20.82 9.36 -18.24
C THR A 131 19.55 9.24 -19.07
N GLY A 132 18.41 9.58 -18.47
CA GLY A 132 17.11 9.55 -19.13
C GLY A 132 16.20 10.67 -18.64
N ARG A 133 15.05 10.83 -19.30
CA ARG A 133 14.01 11.77 -18.88
C ARG A 133 12.87 11.01 -18.25
N VAL A 134 12.42 11.44 -17.07
CA VAL A 134 11.21 10.92 -16.42
C VAL A 134 10.04 11.78 -16.85
N VAL A 135 9.00 11.17 -17.42
CA VAL A 135 7.79 11.85 -17.87
C VAL A 135 6.58 11.20 -17.21
N CYS A 136 5.68 12.01 -16.67
CA CYS A 136 4.42 11.56 -16.10
C CYS A 136 3.29 11.86 -17.10
N ALA A 137 2.76 10.84 -17.76
CA ALA A 137 1.61 10.99 -18.65
C ALA A 137 0.30 10.75 -17.87
N VAL A 138 -0.65 11.67 -17.99
CA VAL A 138 -1.95 11.60 -17.30
C VAL A 138 -3.10 11.88 -18.25
N THR A 139 -4.25 11.26 -17.97
CA THR A 139 -5.54 11.56 -18.60
C THR A 139 -6.39 12.38 -17.65
N GLU A 140 -7.12 13.36 -18.18
CA GLU A 140 -7.97 14.26 -17.39
C GLU A 140 -9.45 13.89 -17.52
N SER A 141 -10.19 14.05 -16.45
CA SER A 141 -11.66 13.98 -16.48
C SER A 141 -12.26 15.05 -15.54
N PRO A 142 -13.57 15.36 -15.65
CA PRO A 142 -14.20 16.37 -14.79
C PRO A 142 -14.00 16.11 -13.28
N GLY A 143 -13.87 14.84 -12.87
CA GLY A 143 -13.62 14.46 -11.48
C GLY A 143 -12.13 14.33 -11.12
N ASN A 144 -11.24 14.24 -12.09
CA ASN A 144 -9.80 14.02 -11.89
C ASN A 144 -9.01 15.01 -12.76
N THR A 145 -8.79 16.20 -12.23
CA THR A 145 -8.11 17.27 -12.97
C THR A 145 -6.60 17.20 -12.83
N VAL A 146 -5.90 17.62 -13.88
CA VAL A 146 -4.43 17.71 -13.88
C VAL A 146 -3.96 18.74 -12.85
N SER A 147 -4.75 19.80 -12.65
CA SER A 147 -4.49 20.83 -11.64
C SER A 147 -4.52 20.25 -10.23
N ALA A 148 -5.53 19.47 -9.87
CA ALA A 148 -5.60 18.80 -8.56
C ALA A 148 -4.42 17.83 -8.37
N PHE A 149 -4.09 17.06 -9.41
CA PHE A 149 -2.94 16.16 -9.38
C PHE A 149 -1.61 16.90 -9.14
N ARG A 150 -1.39 18.04 -9.81
CA ARG A 150 -0.19 18.88 -9.60
C ARG A 150 -0.10 19.45 -8.19
N VAL A 151 -1.24 19.84 -7.60
CA VAL A 151 -1.29 20.28 -6.19
C VAL A 151 -0.86 19.15 -5.26
N MET A 152 -1.33 17.92 -5.51
CA MET A 152 -0.92 16.76 -4.72
C MET A 152 0.58 16.47 -4.85
N LEU A 153 1.12 16.48 -6.08
CA LEU A 153 2.57 16.30 -6.30
C LEU A 153 3.40 17.35 -5.55
N ALA A 154 2.99 18.61 -5.61
CA ALA A 154 3.66 19.69 -4.88
C ALA A 154 3.60 19.49 -3.36
N ALA A 155 2.44 19.09 -2.83
CA ALA A 155 2.28 18.79 -1.40
C ALA A 155 3.16 17.61 -0.95
N MET A 156 3.35 16.61 -1.82
CA MET A 156 4.26 15.48 -1.61
C MET A 156 5.74 15.81 -1.91
N ARG A 157 6.04 17.03 -2.38
CA ARG A 157 7.38 17.48 -2.82
C ARG A 157 7.97 16.59 -3.92
N ILE A 158 7.13 16.18 -4.86
CA ILE A 158 7.51 15.38 -6.03
C ILE A 158 7.58 16.30 -7.25
N GLU A 159 8.74 16.32 -7.90
CA GLU A 159 8.95 17.04 -9.15
C GLU A 159 8.89 16.07 -10.33
N LEU A 160 7.87 16.22 -11.17
CA LEU A 160 7.67 15.42 -12.39
C LEU A 160 7.25 16.31 -13.55
N GLU A 161 7.78 16.03 -14.75
CA GLU A 161 7.28 16.62 -15.98
C GLU A 161 5.94 15.97 -16.35
N VAL A 162 4.83 16.65 -16.06
CA VAL A 162 3.48 16.16 -16.33
C VAL A 162 3.03 16.54 -17.74
N VAL A 163 2.75 15.53 -18.56
CA VAL A 163 2.21 15.65 -19.92
C VAL A 163 0.78 15.13 -19.94
N VAL A 164 -0.15 15.94 -20.45
CA VAL A 164 -1.56 15.56 -20.56
C VAL A 164 -1.79 14.84 -21.89
N ARG A 165 -2.47 13.70 -21.86
CA ARG A 165 -2.93 12.96 -23.04
C ARG A 165 -4.46 12.99 -23.07
N MET A 166 -5.00 13.47 -24.20
CA MET A 166 -6.44 13.45 -24.52
C MET A 166 -6.82 12.10 -25.10
#